data_AF-A0A2E8D0D6-F1
#
_entry.id   AF-A0A2E8D0D6-F1
#
_cell.length_a   1.000
_cell.length_b   1.000
_cell.length_c   1.000
_cell.angle_alpha   90.00
_cell.angle_beta   90.00
_cell.angle_gamma   90.00
#
_symmetry.space_group_name_H-M   'P 1'
#
loop_
_entity.id
_entity.type
_entity.pdbx_description
1 polymer ?
#
loop_
_entity_poly.entity_id
_entity_poly.type
_entity_poly.pdbx_seq_one_letter_code
_entity_poly.pdbx_strand_id
1 'polypeptide(L)'
;MAKDKHYYPVPLIAQANSKCCWFACYQMIYGWKKGRRASDVAPKLAKAGISTNDALDISQWGRCASHLGMKGMRVSYIKGKANFDNMVDVLDRWGPMWCAGDFLNGSPHAILISGWSRSSKTLRFIDPYKLWRGNTHSDYGHTYWSALIKNSKFACQQVA
;
A
#
# COMPACT_ATOMS: atom_id res chain seq x y z
N MET A 1 -0.79 -4.05 -28.05
CA MET A 1 0.49 -3.69 -27.42
C MET A 1 0.35 -3.84 -25.92
N ALA A 2 1.31 -4.46 -25.24
CA ALA A 2 1.31 -4.48 -23.78
C ALA A 2 1.47 -3.05 -23.24
N LYS A 3 0.80 -2.71 -22.14
CA LYS A 3 0.98 -1.41 -21.49
C LYS A 3 2.43 -1.31 -20.99
N ASP A 4 3.11 -0.20 -21.25
CA ASP A 4 4.46 0.05 -20.69
C ASP A 4 4.39 0.64 -19.27
N LYS A 5 3.30 1.33 -18.95
CA LYS A 5 3.08 1.92 -17.62
C LYS A 5 1.60 1.97 -17.28
N HIS A 6 1.30 1.96 -15.99
CA HIS A 6 -0.06 2.15 -15.49
C HIS A 6 -0.05 2.86 -14.14
N TYR A 7 -0.95 3.82 -13.96
CA TYR A 7 -1.14 4.58 -12.73
C TYR A 7 -2.60 4.51 -12.29
N TYR A 8 -2.82 4.26 -11.00
CA TYR A 8 -4.14 4.19 -10.40
C TYR A 8 -4.57 5.59 -9.89
N PRO A 9 -5.78 6.06 -10.22
CA PRO A 9 -6.30 7.34 -9.72
C PRO A 9 -6.77 7.18 -8.27
N VAL A 10 -5.82 7.12 -7.34
CA VAL A 10 -6.09 6.96 -5.90
C VAL A 10 -6.28 8.34 -5.27
N PRO A 11 -7.26 8.53 -4.34
CA PRO A 11 -7.33 9.75 -3.56
C PRO A 11 -6.05 9.96 -2.73
N LEU A 12 -5.58 11.20 -2.63
CA LEU A 12 -4.39 11.54 -1.84
C LEU A 12 -4.81 11.86 -0.41
N ILE A 13 -4.41 11.02 0.55
CA ILE A 13 -4.77 11.17 1.96
C ILE A 13 -3.51 11.14 2.79
N ALA A 14 -3.22 12.27 3.44
CA ALA A 14 -2.06 12.41 4.32
C ALA A 14 -2.34 11.78 5.69
N GLN A 15 -1.29 11.30 6.38
CA GLN A 15 -1.46 10.72 7.70
C GLN A 15 -1.79 11.79 8.74
N ALA A 16 -2.77 11.54 9.62
CA ALA A 16 -3.19 12.51 10.63
C ALA A 16 -2.13 12.78 11.71
N ASN A 17 -1.30 11.77 12.03
CA ASN A 17 -0.18 11.89 12.96
C ASN A 17 0.96 10.93 12.57
N SER A 18 2.05 10.89 13.35
CA SER A 18 3.25 10.07 13.08
C SER A 18 3.03 8.55 13.11
N LYS A 19 1.89 8.07 13.62
CA LYS A 19 1.55 6.65 13.80
C LYS A 19 0.52 6.12 12.79
N CYS A 20 -0.09 7.00 12.00
CA CYS A 20 -1.27 6.68 11.17
C CYS A 20 -0.99 6.48 9.67
N CYS A 21 0.26 6.25 9.27
CA CYS A 21 0.61 6.00 7.85
C CYS A 21 -0.18 4.83 7.24
N TRP A 22 -0.37 3.77 8.03
CA TRP A 22 -1.12 2.59 7.65
C TRP A 22 -2.59 2.90 7.38
N PHE A 23 -3.20 3.75 8.22
CA PHE A 23 -4.61 4.10 8.13
C PHE A 23 -4.88 4.94 6.90
N ALA A 24 -4.05 5.94 6.64
CA ALA A 24 -4.10 6.72 5.41
C ALA A 24 -4.00 5.82 4.16
N CYS A 25 -3.05 4.87 4.13
CA CYS A 25 -2.93 3.94 3.01
C CYS A 25 -4.17 3.06 2.81
N TYR A 26 -4.81 2.58 3.89
CA TYR A 26 -6.09 1.88 3.76
C TYR A 26 -7.19 2.79 3.21
N GLN A 27 -7.31 4.02 3.69
CA GLN A 27 -8.29 4.98 3.18
C GLN A 27 -8.10 5.25 1.68
N MET A 28 -6.85 5.38 1.25
CA MET A 28 -6.49 5.61 -0.15
C MET A 28 -6.91 4.44 -1.05
N ILE A 29 -6.52 3.22 -0.71
CA ILE A 29 -6.90 2.01 -1.44
C ILE A 29 -8.41 1.78 -1.44
N TYR A 30 -9.04 1.99 -0.28
CA TYR A 30 -10.47 1.77 -0.13
C TYR A 30 -11.26 2.76 -0.99
N GLY A 31 -10.87 4.03 -1.02
CA GLY A 31 -11.49 5.08 -1.84
C GLY A 31 -11.24 4.94 -3.34
N TRP A 32 -10.20 4.21 -3.76
CA TRP A 32 -9.97 3.92 -5.19
C TRP A 32 -11.00 2.92 -5.77
N LYS A 33 -11.52 1.99 -4.96
CA LYS A 33 -12.46 0.97 -5.45
C LYS A 33 -13.85 1.58 -5.65
N LYS A 34 -14.45 1.35 -6.82
CA LYS A 34 -15.81 1.79 -7.15
C LYS A 34 -16.81 1.39 -6.06
N GLY A 35 -17.66 2.35 -5.63
CA GLY A 35 -18.72 2.14 -4.66
C GLY A 35 -18.26 2.16 -3.18
N ARG A 36 -17.00 2.50 -2.92
CA ARG A 36 -16.44 2.61 -1.56
C ARG A 36 -15.97 4.04 -1.29
N ARG A 37 -16.09 4.49 -0.03
CA ARG A 37 -15.59 5.81 0.39
C ARG A 37 -14.43 5.65 1.37
N ALA A 38 -13.42 6.49 1.25
CA ALA A 38 -12.28 6.52 2.18
C ALA A 38 -12.72 6.67 3.65
N SER A 39 -13.82 7.40 3.89
CA SER A 39 -14.43 7.57 5.21
C SER A 39 -14.95 6.28 5.85
N ASP A 40 -15.22 5.23 5.05
CA ASP A 40 -15.81 3.98 5.55
C ASP A 40 -14.79 3.10 6.29
N VAL A 41 -13.49 3.39 6.17
CA VAL A 41 -12.42 2.61 6.80
C VAL A 41 -12.48 2.72 8.33
N ALA A 42 -12.59 3.94 8.87
CA ALA A 42 -12.61 4.17 10.32
C ALA A 42 -13.73 3.39 11.05
N PRO A 43 -15.02 3.49 10.66
CA PRO A 43 -16.08 2.75 11.34
C PRO A 43 -15.94 1.23 11.19
N LYS A 44 -15.34 0.72 10.11
CA LYS A 44 -15.07 -0.72 9.94
C LYS A 44 -13.98 -1.22 10.87
N LEU A 45 -12.92 -0.43 11.06
CA LEU A 45 -11.83 -0.75 11.98
C LEU A 45 -12.22 -0.57 13.44
N ALA A 46 -13.07 0.40 13.75
CA ALA A 46 -13.63 0.58 15.09
C ALA A 46 -14.43 -0.66 15.53
N LYS A 47 -15.24 -1.24 14.64
CA LYS A 47 -15.94 -2.51 14.87
C LYS A 47 -14.99 -3.70 15.13
N ALA A 48 -13.76 -3.61 14.64
CA ALA A 48 -12.73 -4.62 14.85
C ALA A 48 -11.89 -4.36 16.11
N GLY A 49 -12.21 -3.34 16.91
CA GLY A 49 -11.42 -2.92 18.07
C GLY A 49 -10.02 -2.41 17.69
N ILE A 50 -9.90 -1.74 16.55
CA ILE A 50 -8.63 -1.17 16.06
C ILE A 50 -8.72 0.37 16.14
N SER A 51 -7.86 0.96 16.96
CA SER A 51 -7.67 2.41 17.04
C SER A 51 -7.03 2.92 15.74
N THR A 52 -7.58 3.99 15.17
CA THR A 52 -7.00 4.68 14.00
C THR A 52 -6.02 5.78 14.39
N ASN A 53 -5.77 5.98 15.68
CA ASN A 53 -4.87 7.02 16.21
C ASN A 53 -3.50 6.47 16.63
N ASP A 54 -3.37 5.14 16.70
CA ASP A 54 -2.18 4.43 17.16
C ASP A 54 -1.45 3.74 16.01
N ALA A 55 -0.22 3.29 16.31
CA ALA A 55 0.54 2.48 15.39
C ALA A 55 -0.14 1.10 15.25
N LEU A 56 -0.16 0.56 14.03
CA LEU A 56 -0.76 -0.73 13.77
C LEU A 56 0.24 -1.87 14.03
N ASP A 57 -0.05 -2.68 15.05
CA ASP A 57 0.76 -3.85 15.36
C ASP A 57 0.63 -4.94 14.27
N ILE A 58 1.69 -5.69 14.02
CA ILE A 58 1.72 -6.75 13.00
C ILE A 58 0.63 -7.80 13.25
N SER A 59 0.33 -8.13 14.51
CA SER A 59 -0.74 -9.06 14.88
C SER A 59 -2.13 -8.59 14.42
N GLN A 60 -2.31 -7.30 14.20
CA GLN A 60 -3.58 -6.70 13.81
C GLN A 60 -3.77 -6.62 12.28
N TRP A 61 -2.73 -6.88 11.49
CA TRP A 61 -2.78 -6.68 10.03
C TRP A 61 -3.85 -7.58 9.36
N GLY A 62 -3.88 -8.86 9.72
CA GLY A 62 -4.90 -9.79 9.20
C GLY A 62 -6.32 -9.40 9.61
N ARG A 63 -6.49 -8.89 10.83
CA ARG A 63 -7.78 -8.40 11.33
C ARG A 63 -8.26 -7.16 10.58
N CYS A 64 -7.37 -6.21 10.30
CA CYS A 64 -7.66 -5.06 9.42
C CYS A 64 -8.11 -5.54 8.03
N ALA A 65 -7.32 -6.42 7.42
CA ALA A 65 -7.57 -6.91 6.08
C ALA A 65 -8.97 -7.54 5.98
N SER A 66 -9.32 -8.41 6.92
CA SER A 66 -10.64 -9.06 6.97
C SER A 66 -11.79 -8.06 7.04
N HIS A 67 -11.74 -7.09 7.95
CA HIS A 67 -12.83 -6.12 8.14
C HIS A 67 -12.96 -5.11 6.99
N LEU A 68 -11.88 -4.88 6.25
CA LEU A 68 -11.87 -4.01 5.06
C LEU A 68 -12.16 -4.78 3.76
N GLY A 69 -12.33 -6.11 3.83
CA GLY A 69 -12.48 -6.96 2.64
C GLY A 69 -11.25 -6.86 1.74
N MET A 70 -10.06 -6.94 2.34
CA MET A 70 -8.76 -6.94 1.69
C MET A 70 -8.10 -8.32 1.81
N LYS A 71 -7.18 -8.60 0.90
CA LYS A 71 -6.38 -9.83 0.88
C LYS A 71 -4.90 -9.49 1.00
N GLY A 72 -4.20 -10.29 1.82
CA GLY A 72 -2.75 -10.26 1.89
C GLY A 72 -2.11 -10.95 0.69
N MET A 73 -0.98 -10.44 0.22
CA MET A 73 -0.18 -11.02 -0.85
C MET A 73 1.08 -11.67 -0.28
N ARG A 74 1.43 -12.85 -0.80
CA ARG A 74 2.69 -13.50 -0.43
C ARG A 74 3.86 -12.70 -1.01
N VAL A 75 4.57 -11.97 -0.14
CA VAL A 75 5.68 -11.08 -0.54
C VAL A 75 6.73 -11.79 -1.38
N SER A 76 7.07 -13.06 -1.07
CA SER A 76 8.05 -13.82 -1.85
C SER A 76 7.69 -14.03 -3.33
N TYR A 77 6.40 -13.90 -3.70
CA TYR A 77 5.96 -14.00 -5.10
C TYR A 77 6.23 -12.72 -5.90
N ILE A 78 6.26 -11.56 -5.23
CA ILE A 78 6.36 -10.23 -5.84
C ILE A 78 7.67 -9.50 -5.49
N LYS A 79 8.48 -10.03 -4.57
CA LYS A 79 9.77 -9.47 -4.13
C LYS A 79 10.94 -10.05 -4.93
N GLY A 80 11.91 -9.20 -5.25
CA GLY A 80 13.18 -9.59 -5.87
C GLY A 80 13.22 -9.30 -7.38
N LYS A 81 14.43 -9.03 -7.91
CA LYS A 81 14.64 -8.54 -9.28
C LYS A 81 13.94 -9.36 -10.38
N ALA A 82 13.85 -10.68 -10.21
CA ALA A 82 13.22 -11.59 -11.16
C ALA A 82 11.67 -11.57 -11.12
N ASN A 83 11.08 -10.97 -10.07
CA ASN A 83 9.64 -11.01 -9.80
C ASN A 83 8.93 -9.69 -10.11
N PHE A 84 9.55 -8.80 -10.90
CA PHE A 84 8.89 -7.56 -11.30
C PHE A 84 7.64 -7.82 -12.14
N ASP A 85 7.69 -8.78 -13.05
CA ASP A 85 6.52 -9.11 -13.87
C ASP A 85 5.37 -9.68 -13.03
N ASN A 86 5.65 -10.52 -12.02
CA ASN A 86 4.65 -10.96 -11.06
C ASN A 86 4.02 -9.79 -10.28
N MET A 87 4.83 -8.79 -9.90
CA MET A 87 4.34 -7.56 -9.25
C MET A 87 3.40 -6.80 -10.20
N VAL A 88 3.78 -6.63 -11.47
CA VAL A 88 2.92 -5.98 -12.48
C VAL A 88 1.61 -6.73 -12.66
N ASP A 89 1.65 -8.06 -12.81
CA ASP A 89 0.46 -8.89 -12.99
C ASP A 89 -0.51 -8.79 -11.80
N VAL A 90 0.04 -8.73 -10.59
CA VAL A 90 -0.74 -8.53 -9.37
C VAL A 90 -1.39 -7.15 -9.33
N LEU A 91 -0.64 -6.10 -9.69
CA LEU A 91 -1.17 -4.74 -9.73
C LEU A 91 -2.25 -4.62 -10.82
N ASP A 92 -2.01 -5.14 -12.03
CA ASP A 92 -2.97 -5.08 -13.13
C ASP A 92 -4.27 -5.82 -12.83
N ARG A 93 -4.19 -6.95 -12.10
CA ARG A 93 -5.37 -7.73 -11.72
C ARG A 93 -6.15 -7.12 -10.55
N TRP A 94 -5.46 -6.61 -9.54
CA TRP A 94 -6.09 -6.27 -8.25
C TRP A 94 -6.06 -4.78 -7.90
N GLY A 95 -5.23 -3.99 -8.58
CA GLY A 95 -5.10 -2.55 -8.39
C GLY A 95 -3.99 -2.14 -7.43
N PRO A 96 -4.06 -0.92 -6.85
CA PRO A 96 -3.04 -0.38 -5.98
C PRO A 96 -2.90 -1.19 -4.69
N MET A 97 -1.69 -1.19 -4.12
CA MET A 97 -1.30 -2.10 -3.04
C MET A 97 -0.71 -1.37 -1.84
N TRP A 98 -1.24 -1.65 -0.66
CA TRP A 98 -0.70 -1.22 0.62
C TRP A 98 0.56 -2.01 0.90
N CYS A 99 1.62 -1.36 1.37
CA CYS A 99 2.89 -2.00 1.69
C CYS A 99 3.44 -1.53 3.02
N ALA A 100 3.87 -2.45 3.89
CA ALA A 100 4.62 -2.15 5.11
C ALA A 100 6.06 -2.65 5.03
N GLY A 101 7.00 -1.76 5.36
CA GLY A 101 8.44 -1.96 5.21
C GLY A 101 9.20 -0.94 6.04
N ASP A 102 10.52 -0.97 5.92
CA ASP A 102 11.42 -0.01 6.58
C ASP A 102 11.67 1.21 5.68
N PHE A 103 10.59 1.85 5.21
CA PHE A 103 10.63 2.87 4.15
C PHE A 103 11.02 4.29 4.61
N LEU A 104 11.08 4.55 5.92
CA LEU A 104 11.53 5.84 6.48
C LEU A 104 12.93 5.71 7.06
N ASN A 105 13.95 5.61 6.20
CA ASN A 105 15.37 5.49 6.58
C ASN A 105 15.61 4.38 7.62
N GLY A 106 15.02 3.20 7.41
CA GLY A 106 15.13 2.07 8.34
C GLY A 106 14.02 1.99 9.39
N SER A 107 13.12 2.99 9.47
CA SER A 107 11.96 2.95 10.38
C SER A 107 10.73 2.32 9.72
N PRO A 108 9.92 1.55 10.48
CA PRO A 108 8.67 0.97 9.99
C PRO A 108 7.72 2.03 9.46
N HIS A 109 7.23 1.83 8.24
CA HIS A 109 6.32 2.75 7.58
C HIS A 109 5.42 2.03 6.59
N ALA A 110 4.23 2.60 6.37
CA ALA A 110 3.29 2.12 5.36
C ALA A 110 3.23 3.12 4.21
N ILE A 111 3.38 2.60 2.98
CA ILE A 111 3.25 3.35 1.73
C ILE A 111 2.25 2.64 0.82
N LEU A 112 1.79 3.34 -0.20
CA LEU A 112 0.87 2.80 -1.20
C LEU A 112 1.52 2.73 -2.57
N ILE A 113 1.59 1.54 -3.18
CA ILE A 113 1.92 1.41 -4.60
C ILE A 113 0.70 1.86 -5.42
N SER A 114 0.86 2.94 -6.18
CA SER A 114 -0.16 3.54 -7.05
C SER A 114 0.17 3.41 -8.54
N GLY A 115 1.17 2.61 -8.91
CA GLY A 115 1.42 2.28 -10.31
C GLY A 115 2.77 1.62 -10.56
N TRP A 116 3.06 1.39 -11.84
CA TRP A 116 4.26 0.70 -12.29
C TRP A 116 4.70 1.18 -13.70
N SER A 117 5.97 0.93 -14.03
CA SER A 117 6.57 1.16 -15.36
C SER A 117 7.52 0.00 -15.72
N ARG A 118 7.25 -0.69 -16.84
CA ARG A 118 8.01 -1.85 -17.31
C ARG A 118 9.37 -1.44 -17.88
N SER A 119 9.42 -0.42 -18.72
CA SER A 119 10.66 0.12 -19.30
C SER A 119 11.71 0.46 -18.25
N SER A 120 11.30 1.08 -17.14
CA SER A 120 12.20 1.50 -16.05
C SER A 120 12.26 0.53 -14.86
N LYS A 121 11.43 -0.52 -14.84
CA LYS A 121 11.26 -1.44 -13.69
C LYS A 121 11.02 -0.70 -12.36
N THR A 122 10.24 0.37 -12.41
CA THR A 122 9.89 1.20 -11.26
C THR A 122 8.45 1.00 -10.82
N LEU A 123 8.23 1.24 -9.54
CA LEU A 123 6.93 1.34 -8.90
C LEU A 123 6.69 2.78 -8.51
N ARG A 124 5.45 3.25 -8.70
CA ARG A 124 4.99 4.57 -8.24
C ARG A 124 4.36 4.43 -6.88
N PHE A 125 4.72 5.31 -5.96
CA PHE A 125 4.28 5.29 -4.57
C PHE A 125 3.59 6.59 -4.18
N ILE A 126 2.60 6.48 -3.30
CA ILE A 126 2.09 7.57 -2.48
C ILE A 126 2.54 7.31 -1.04
N ASP A 127 3.22 8.28 -0.46
CA ASP A 127 3.72 8.25 0.91
C ASP A 127 2.90 9.23 1.78
N PRO A 128 2.05 8.72 2.70
CA PRO A 128 1.21 9.57 3.56
C PRO A 128 1.98 10.61 4.37
N TYR A 129 3.23 10.34 4.71
CA TYR A 129 4.08 11.26 5.47
C TYR A 129 4.54 12.45 4.63
N LYS A 130 4.77 12.21 3.33
CA LYS A 130 5.29 13.23 2.40
C LYS A 130 4.21 14.12 1.80
N LEU A 131 2.94 13.73 1.88
CA LEU A 131 1.83 14.50 1.31
C LEU A 131 1.69 15.90 1.92
N TRP A 132 1.89 16.06 3.24
CA TRP A 132 1.90 17.38 3.89
C TRP A 132 3.03 18.31 3.40
N ARG A 133 4.06 17.75 2.77
CA ARG A 133 5.21 18.47 2.22
C ARG A 133 5.06 18.79 0.73
N GLY A 134 3.87 18.63 0.17
CA GLY A 134 3.57 18.88 -1.25
C GLY A 134 4.04 17.78 -2.21
N ASN A 135 4.66 16.70 -1.69
CA ASN A 135 5.10 15.59 -2.53
C ASN A 135 3.97 14.57 -2.66
N THR A 136 3.39 14.48 -3.86
CA THR A 136 2.25 13.60 -4.13
C THR A 136 2.67 12.17 -4.46
N HIS A 137 3.84 11.99 -5.07
CA HIS A 137 4.30 10.69 -5.57
C HIS A 137 5.82 10.58 -5.60
N SER A 138 6.32 9.37 -5.41
CA SER A 138 7.73 9.03 -5.62
C SER A 138 7.81 7.75 -6.45
N ASP A 139 8.84 7.63 -7.29
CA ASP A 139 9.09 6.41 -8.06
C ASP A 139 10.34 5.72 -7.51
N TYR A 140 10.24 4.44 -7.17
CA TYR A 140 11.38 3.63 -6.74
C TYR A 140 11.57 2.42 -7.64
N GLY A 141 12.83 2.02 -7.85
CA GLY A 141 13.13 0.74 -8.49
C GLY A 141 12.54 -0.43 -7.68
N HIS A 142 12.00 -1.44 -8.37
CA HIS A 142 11.41 -2.62 -7.71
C HIS A 142 12.40 -3.35 -6.79
N THR A 143 13.67 -3.40 -7.17
CA THR A 143 14.74 -3.99 -6.33
C THR A 143 14.93 -3.22 -5.03
N TYR A 144 14.84 -1.89 -5.05
CA TYR A 144 14.96 -1.05 -3.85
C TYR A 144 13.77 -1.29 -2.91
N TRP A 145 12.54 -1.25 -3.43
CA TRP A 145 11.34 -1.59 -2.66
C TRP A 145 11.44 -3.01 -2.07
N SER A 146 11.91 -3.97 -2.87
CA SER A 146 12.10 -5.37 -2.47
C SER A 146 13.05 -5.51 -1.27
N ALA A 147 14.08 -4.66 -1.17
CA ALA A 147 15.01 -4.70 -0.03
C ALA A 147 14.37 -4.22 1.27
N LEU A 148 13.36 -3.33 1.20
CA LEU A 148 12.77 -2.66 2.36
C LEU A 148 11.45 -3.27 2.85
N ILE A 149 10.73 -4.00 2.00
CA ILE A 149 9.43 -4.60 2.37
C ILE A 149 9.59 -5.67 3.46
N LYS A 150 8.70 -5.65 4.48
CA LYS A 150 8.67 -6.70 5.51
C LYS A 150 8.26 -8.04 4.91
N ASN A 151 8.88 -9.14 5.37
CA ASN A 151 8.54 -10.48 4.93
C ASN A 151 7.37 -11.06 5.75
N SER A 152 6.15 -10.58 5.49
CA SER A 152 4.92 -11.10 6.13
C SER A 152 3.79 -11.20 5.10
N LYS A 153 2.90 -12.19 5.28
CA LYS A 153 1.73 -12.42 4.40
C LYS A 153 0.83 -11.19 4.27
N PHE A 154 0.78 -10.36 5.31
CA PHE A 154 -0.04 -9.15 5.32
C PHE A 154 0.77 -7.87 5.17
N ALA A 155 2.09 -7.95 4.87
CA ALA A 155 2.91 -6.77 4.57
C ALA A 155 2.54 -6.12 3.24
N CYS A 156 1.78 -6.82 2.40
CA CYS A 156 1.25 -6.33 1.13
C CYS A 156 -0.24 -6.66 1.08
N GLN A 157 -1.10 -5.66 0.89
CA GLN A 157 -2.57 -5.86 0.92
C GLN A 157 -3.28 -5.09 -0.20
N GLN A 158 -4.33 -5.70 -0.76
CA GLN A 158 -5.15 -5.12 -1.83
C GLN A 158 -6.64 -5.37 -1.55
N VAL A 159 -7.51 -4.55 -2.16
CA VAL A 159 -8.97 -4.78 -2.11
C VAL A 159 -9.30 -6.08 -2.84
N ALA A 160 -10.10 -6.94 -2.21
CA ALA A 160 -10.60 -8.16 -2.82
C ALA A 160 -11.60 -7.91 -3.98
#